data_AF-A0A7W1JUJ6-F1
#
_entry.id   AF-A0A7W1JUJ6-F1
#
_cell.length_a   1.000
_cell.length_b   1.000
_cell.length_c   1.000
_cell.angle_alpha   90.00
_cell.angle_beta   90.00
_cell.angle_gamma   90.00
#
_symmetry.space_group_name_H-M   'P 1'
#
loop_
_entity.id
_entity.type
_entity.pdbx_description
1 polymer ?
#
loop_
_entity_poly.entity_id
_entity_poly.type
_entity_poly.pdbx_seq_one_letter_code
_entity_poly.pdbx_strand_id
1 'polypeptide(L)'
;MRSARRAGVRGLSHVLVGLALFGAGAAFLAVDSGVPIAEAAGVGSAQASPGPGTDETTREGQVLYEERCASCHGADAAGTEAGPPIVGLGPAAYDFQLSTGRMPLVQPGARSVRKPPAFDPGGIEALVAYLTSLGGEGVPIPTIDPASGDLSDGQRLFQSNCAPCHGVAGNGGAVGTAVAPAVHEATAVQAAEAVRYGPGTMPPFGPEILSDDDLDSLVRYSLFLRTAEDPGGLGLGRTGPIVEGFVALLVGLGVTLLIVRSIGRTT
;
A
#
# COMPACT_ATOMS: atom_id res chain seq x y z
N MET A 1 -57.14 -57.48 -45.61
CA MET A 1 -55.67 -57.46 -45.69
C MET A 1 -55.16 -56.23 -44.95
N ARG A 2 -54.24 -56.44 -44.00
CA ARG A 2 -53.76 -55.46 -43.01
C ARG A 2 -52.76 -54.50 -43.64
N SER A 3 -52.83 -53.22 -43.30
CA SER A 3 -51.67 -52.32 -43.34
C SER A 3 -51.73 -51.37 -42.16
N ALA A 4 -50.84 -51.61 -41.20
CA ALA A 4 -50.64 -50.80 -40.01
C ALA A 4 -49.56 -49.77 -40.32
N ARG A 5 -49.84 -48.47 -40.11
CA ARG A 5 -48.81 -47.44 -39.98
C ARG A 5 -48.57 -47.19 -38.50
N ARG A 6 -47.37 -47.56 -38.04
CA ARG A 6 -46.83 -47.24 -36.72
C ARG A 6 -46.49 -45.74 -36.68
N ALA A 7 -47.02 -45.03 -35.70
CA ALA A 7 -46.48 -43.77 -35.22
C ALA A 7 -46.14 -43.97 -33.75
N GLY A 8 -44.87 -43.83 -33.38
CA GLY A 8 -44.41 -44.07 -32.02
C GLY A 8 -42.95 -43.70 -31.82
N VAL A 9 -42.75 -42.58 -31.13
CA VAL A 9 -41.65 -42.26 -30.22
C VAL A 9 -40.25 -42.13 -30.84
N ARG A 10 -39.88 -40.91 -31.25
CA ARG A 10 -38.47 -40.44 -31.24
C ARG A 10 -38.42 -38.94 -30.99
N GLY A 11 -38.26 -38.55 -29.73
CA GLY A 11 -38.16 -37.13 -29.35
C GLY A 11 -37.93 -36.92 -27.86
N LEU A 12 -37.07 -37.73 -27.23
CA LEU A 12 -36.70 -37.56 -25.83
C LEU A 12 -35.27 -38.09 -25.59
N SER A 13 -34.26 -37.49 -26.21
CA SER A 13 -32.86 -37.86 -25.94
C SER A 13 -31.82 -36.73 -26.07
N HIS A 14 -32.21 -35.46 -26.26
CA HIS A 14 -31.23 -34.37 -26.42
C HIS A 14 -31.23 -33.30 -25.32
N VAL A 15 -32.01 -33.47 -24.24
CA VAL A 15 -32.05 -32.50 -23.13
C VAL A 15 -30.98 -32.76 -22.05
N LEU A 16 -30.19 -33.84 -22.14
CA LEU A 16 -29.16 -34.16 -21.14
C LEU A 16 -27.70 -34.12 -21.64
N VAL A 17 -27.43 -33.57 -22.83
CA VAL A 17 -26.05 -33.47 -23.38
C VAL A 17 -25.48 -32.04 -23.37
N GLY A 18 -26.28 -31.05 -22.97
CA GLY A 18 -25.85 -29.65 -22.85
C GLY A 18 -25.29 -29.22 -21.49
N LEU A 19 -24.95 -30.16 -20.61
CA LEU A 19 -24.42 -29.88 -19.26
C LEU A 19 -23.16 -30.73 -18.95
N ALA A 20 -22.24 -30.83 -19.92
CA ALA A 20 -21.01 -31.63 -19.76
C ALA A 20 -19.75 -31.04 -20.43
N LEU A 21 -19.70 -29.74 -20.77
CA LEU A 21 -18.55 -29.14 -21.47
C LEU A 21 -18.03 -27.81 -20.88
N PHE A 22 -18.12 -27.63 -19.55
CA PHE A 22 -17.34 -26.60 -18.83
C PHE A 22 -16.81 -27.15 -17.49
N GLY A 23 -16.26 -28.37 -17.52
CA GLY A 23 -15.66 -29.04 -16.36
C GLY A 23 -14.24 -29.51 -16.64
N ALA A 24 -13.36 -28.61 -17.11
CA ALA A 24 -11.94 -28.88 -17.23
C ALA A 24 -11.14 -27.60 -16.98
N GLY A 25 -10.57 -27.47 -15.79
CA GLY A 25 -9.61 -26.39 -15.51
C GLY A 25 -9.52 -25.88 -14.07
N ALA A 26 -9.47 -26.76 -13.06
CA ALA A 26 -8.92 -26.41 -11.75
C ALA A 26 -8.54 -27.67 -10.95
N ALA A 27 -7.59 -28.45 -11.48
CA ALA A 27 -6.81 -29.37 -10.66
C ALA A 27 -5.56 -28.62 -10.20
N PHE A 28 -5.69 -27.79 -9.18
CA PHE A 28 -4.52 -27.37 -8.41
C PHE A 28 -4.17 -28.52 -7.47
N LEU A 29 -3.03 -29.13 -7.73
CA LEU A 29 -2.34 -30.03 -6.82
C LEU A 29 -2.13 -29.27 -5.50
N ALA A 30 -2.74 -29.76 -4.43
CA ALA A 30 -2.31 -29.44 -3.08
C ALA A 30 -0.91 -30.04 -2.90
N VAL A 31 0.12 -29.23 -3.12
CA VAL A 31 1.45 -29.53 -2.61
C VAL A 31 1.40 -29.21 -1.12
N ASP A 32 1.34 -30.27 -0.32
CA ASP A 32 1.56 -30.22 1.12
C ASP A 32 3.06 -29.95 1.33
N SER A 33 3.46 -28.68 1.24
CA SER A 33 4.74 -28.25 1.77
C SER A 33 4.59 -28.12 3.28
N GLY A 34 4.77 -29.23 3.98
CA GLY A 34 4.93 -29.25 5.43
C GLY A 34 6.08 -28.35 5.85
N VAL A 35 5.75 -27.11 6.21
CA VAL A 35 6.65 -26.18 6.90
C VAL A 35 6.19 -26.18 8.36
N PRO A 36 6.97 -26.72 9.30
CA PRO A 36 6.61 -26.64 10.71
C PRO A 36 6.52 -25.17 11.14
N ILE A 37 5.33 -24.78 11.62
CA ILE A 37 5.10 -23.54 12.37
C ILE A 37 5.89 -23.64 13.68
N ALA A 38 7.08 -23.04 13.70
CA ALA A 38 7.81 -22.79 14.93
C ALA A 38 7.09 -21.68 15.70
N GLU A 39 6.66 -22.00 16.92
CA GLU A 39 6.24 -21.07 17.95
C GLU A 39 7.25 -19.92 18.10
N ALA A 40 6.86 -18.72 17.67
CA ALA A 40 7.55 -17.49 18.03
C ALA A 40 7.12 -17.06 19.44
N ALA A 41 7.61 -17.79 20.44
CA ALA A 41 7.69 -17.29 21.81
C ALA A 41 9.09 -16.66 21.99
N GLY A 42 9.14 -15.32 22.04
CA GLY A 42 10.42 -14.62 22.06
C GLY A 42 10.28 -13.14 22.38
N VAL A 43 9.97 -12.87 23.65
CA VAL A 43 10.42 -11.76 24.51
C VAL A 43 10.65 -10.38 23.87
N GLY A 44 9.89 -9.41 24.37
CA GLY A 44 10.03 -8.00 24.03
C GLY A 44 11.45 -7.48 24.21
N SER A 45 11.85 -6.65 23.25
CA SER A 45 12.86 -5.62 23.44
C SER A 45 12.17 -4.32 23.08
N ALA A 46 11.97 -3.46 24.08
CA ALA A 46 11.57 -2.08 23.84
C ALA A 46 12.61 -1.46 22.90
N GLN A 47 12.21 -1.17 21.66
CA GLN A 47 13.03 -0.37 20.76
C GLN A 47 13.12 1.03 21.37
N ALA A 48 14.31 1.38 21.87
CA ALA A 48 14.65 2.75 22.22
C ALA A 48 14.49 3.60 20.95
N SER A 49 13.81 4.73 21.08
CA SER A 49 13.75 5.73 20.01
C SER A 49 15.17 6.18 19.64
N PRO A 50 15.47 6.48 18.35
CA PRO A 50 16.78 7.00 17.98
C PRO A 50 16.95 8.37 18.66
N GLY A 51 17.88 8.44 19.62
CA GLY A 51 18.31 9.70 20.20
C GLY A 51 19.17 10.50 19.21
N PRO A 52 19.58 11.73 19.58
CA PRO A 52 20.58 12.45 18.79
C PRO A 52 21.84 11.58 18.68
N GLY A 53 22.26 11.28 17.45
CA GLY A 53 23.34 10.35 17.15
C GLY A 53 24.62 10.71 17.90
N THR A 54 25.44 9.70 18.19
CA THR A 54 26.77 9.93 18.78
C THR A 54 27.68 10.65 17.79
N ASP A 55 28.76 11.26 18.28
CA ASP A 55 29.80 11.87 17.43
C ASP A 55 30.36 10.90 16.37
N GLU A 56 30.29 9.57 16.62
CA GLU A 56 30.65 8.54 15.64
C GLU A 56 29.57 8.39 14.56
N THR A 57 28.32 8.19 14.96
CA THR A 57 27.16 8.03 14.05
C THR A 57 27.03 9.22 13.09
N THR A 58 27.21 10.44 13.60
CA THR A 58 27.22 11.65 12.78
C THR A 58 28.39 11.68 11.79
N ARG A 59 29.58 11.19 12.17
CA ARG A 59 30.75 11.14 11.28
C ARG A 59 30.60 10.07 10.19
N GLU A 60 30.09 8.90 10.54
CA GLU A 60 29.73 7.86 9.56
C GLU A 60 28.70 8.40 8.55
N GLY A 61 27.69 9.13 9.04
CA GLY A 61 26.70 9.79 8.21
C GLY A 61 27.29 10.84 7.27
N GLN A 62 28.26 11.61 7.75
CA GLN A 62 28.98 12.59 6.92
C GLN A 62 29.69 11.91 5.74
N VAL A 63 30.43 10.82 5.99
CA VAL A 63 31.14 10.07 4.94
C VAL A 63 30.16 9.54 3.90
N LEU A 64 29.06 8.92 4.33
CA LEU A 64 28.02 8.42 3.43
C LEU A 64 27.39 9.56 2.62
N TYR A 65 27.14 10.71 3.24
CA TYR A 65 26.56 11.86 2.58
C TYR A 65 27.49 12.45 1.51
N GLU A 66 28.78 12.60 1.82
CA GLU A 66 29.78 13.10 0.88
C GLU A 66 29.91 12.19 -0.35
N GLU A 67 29.88 10.87 -0.15
CA GLU A 67 29.99 9.89 -1.24
C GLU A 67 28.72 9.78 -2.10
N ARG A 68 27.53 9.96 -1.52
CA ARG A 68 26.26 9.55 -2.17
C ARG A 68 25.29 10.69 -2.45
N CYS A 69 25.39 11.80 -1.75
CA CYS A 69 24.36 12.84 -1.75
C CYS A 69 24.91 14.24 -2.12
N ALA A 70 26.13 14.57 -1.71
CA ALA A 70 26.71 15.90 -1.85
C ALA A 70 26.83 16.40 -3.30
N SER A 71 26.97 15.50 -4.27
CA SER A 71 27.02 15.85 -5.70
C SER A 71 25.75 16.52 -6.21
N CYS A 72 24.59 16.21 -5.61
CA CYS A 72 23.31 16.80 -5.95
C CYS A 72 22.84 17.83 -4.91
N HIS A 73 23.06 17.56 -3.62
CA HIS A 73 22.54 18.39 -2.53
C HIS A 73 23.57 19.37 -1.94
N GLY A 74 24.81 19.39 -2.45
CA GLY A 74 25.90 20.23 -1.96
C GLY A 74 26.54 19.69 -0.68
N ALA A 75 27.76 20.12 -0.34
CA ALA A 75 28.45 19.65 0.86
C ALA A 75 27.67 19.96 2.16
N ASP A 76 27.02 21.13 2.21
CA ASP A 76 26.28 21.61 3.37
C ASP A 76 24.77 21.33 3.28
N ALA A 77 24.32 20.44 2.39
CA ALA A 77 22.91 20.14 2.15
C ALA A 77 22.03 21.34 1.71
N ALA A 78 22.66 22.44 1.29
CA ALA A 78 22.02 23.68 0.84
C ALA A 78 21.48 23.63 -0.61
N GLY A 79 21.67 22.51 -1.30
CA GLY A 79 21.23 22.31 -2.68
C GLY A 79 22.23 22.79 -3.73
N THR A 80 22.02 22.34 -4.95
CA THR A 80 22.73 22.75 -6.17
C THR A 80 21.75 22.81 -7.34
N GLU A 81 22.23 23.13 -8.55
CA GLU A 81 21.41 22.97 -9.77
C GLU A 81 20.96 21.51 -10.01
N ALA A 82 21.69 20.53 -9.47
CA ALA A 82 21.37 19.10 -9.63
C ALA A 82 20.35 18.58 -8.61
N GLY A 83 20.10 19.30 -7.50
CA GLY A 83 19.20 18.86 -6.44
C GLY A 83 18.84 19.96 -5.44
N PRO A 84 17.61 19.94 -4.89
CA PRO A 84 17.14 21.00 -4.00
C PRO A 84 17.88 21.01 -2.65
N PRO A 85 17.80 22.11 -1.89
CA PRO A 85 18.20 22.10 -0.48
C PRO A 85 17.41 21.03 0.28
N ILE A 86 18.10 20.31 1.17
CA ILE A 86 17.48 19.37 2.11
C ILE A 86 17.77 19.71 3.56
N VAL A 87 18.64 20.68 3.83
CA VAL A 87 18.88 21.19 5.18
C VAL A 87 17.58 21.68 5.82
N GLY A 88 17.34 21.28 7.07
CA GLY A 88 16.19 21.73 7.87
C GLY A 88 14.86 21.01 7.60
N LEU A 89 14.81 19.98 6.75
CA LEU A 89 13.57 19.19 6.55
C LEU A 89 13.21 18.36 7.80
N GLY A 90 14.22 17.96 8.58
CA GLY A 90 14.07 17.24 9.83
C GLY A 90 14.16 15.71 9.72
N PRO A 91 14.38 15.03 10.85
CA PRO A 91 14.62 13.59 10.90
C PRO A 91 13.57 12.73 10.19
N ALA A 92 12.27 13.02 10.37
CA ALA A 92 11.19 12.24 9.76
C ALA A 92 11.20 12.31 8.23
N ALA A 93 11.56 13.46 7.66
CA ALA A 93 11.64 13.61 6.21
C ALA A 93 12.85 12.83 5.65
N TYR A 94 13.99 12.85 6.34
CA TYR A 94 15.19 12.12 5.92
C TYR A 94 14.98 10.61 6.00
N ASP A 95 14.51 10.10 7.15
CA ASP A 95 14.26 8.67 7.32
C ASP A 95 13.24 8.21 6.29
N PHE A 96 12.07 8.87 6.20
CA PHE A 96 11.04 8.44 5.25
C PHE A 96 11.56 8.33 3.82
N GLN A 97 12.35 9.30 3.34
CA GLN A 97 12.86 9.25 1.97
C GLN A 97 13.86 8.11 1.77
N LEU A 98 14.71 7.83 2.76
CA LEU A 98 15.74 6.79 2.70
C LEU A 98 15.17 5.39 2.96
N SER A 99 14.38 5.23 4.02
CA SER A 99 13.78 3.97 4.47
C SER A 99 12.68 3.47 3.52
N THR A 100 12.06 4.35 2.74
CA THR A 100 11.17 3.95 1.65
C THR A 100 11.88 3.78 0.30
N GLY A 101 13.20 3.97 0.27
CA GLY A 101 14.04 3.92 -0.93
C GLY A 101 13.66 4.95 -2.00
N ARG A 102 12.93 6.00 -1.62
CA ARG A 102 12.55 7.10 -2.51
C ARG A 102 13.77 7.92 -2.91
N MET A 103 14.64 8.18 -1.94
CA MET A 103 15.98 8.68 -2.14
C MET A 103 17.02 7.56 -1.94
N PRO A 104 18.12 7.57 -2.71
CA PRO A 104 18.41 8.46 -3.83
C PRO A 104 17.49 8.24 -5.05
N LEU A 105 17.36 9.29 -5.88
CA LEU A 105 16.70 9.15 -7.19
C LEU A 105 17.59 8.34 -8.15
N VAL A 106 16.96 7.67 -9.11
CA VAL A 106 17.68 6.93 -10.17
C VAL A 106 18.46 7.86 -11.10
N GLN A 107 17.99 9.10 -11.26
CA GLN A 107 18.67 10.19 -11.97
C GLN A 107 18.05 11.53 -11.53
N PRO A 108 18.75 12.67 -11.69
CA PRO A 108 18.18 13.99 -11.43
C PRO A 108 16.89 14.23 -12.21
N GLY A 109 15.90 14.85 -11.56
CA GLY A 109 14.58 15.14 -12.15
C GLY A 109 13.64 13.94 -12.29
N ALA A 110 14.07 12.72 -11.94
CA ALA A 110 13.18 11.57 -11.90
C ALA A 110 12.12 11.71 -10.81
N ARG A 111 10.96 11.07 -11.01
CA ARG A 111 9.92 11.01 -9.98
C ARG A 111 10.42 10.22 -8.77
N SER A 112 10.21 10.77 -7.58
CA SER A 112 10.39 10.05 -6.32
C SER A 112 9.31 8.96 -6.19
N VAL A 113 9.74 7.72 -6.42
CA VAL A 113 8.92 6.50 -6.28
C VAL A 113 9.60 5.56 -5.29
N ARG A 114 8.80 4.77 -4.58
CA ARG A 114 9.30 3.75 -3.65
C ARG A 114 10.15 2.72 -4.41
N LYS A 115 11.27 2.34 -3.79
CA LYS A 115 12.21 1.32 -4.26
C LYS A 115 12.75 0.58 -3.03
N PRO A 116 13.45 -0.57 -3.19
CA PRO A 116 14.26 -1.09 -2.09
C PRO A 116 15.22 -0.01 -1.57
N PRO A 117 15.34 0.16 -0.24
CA PRO A 117 16.29 1.10 0.34
C PRO A 117 17.71 0.87 -0.17
N ALA A 118 18.40 1.95 -0.54
CA ALA A 118 19.78 1.90 -1.02
C ALA A 118 20.80 1.71 0.12
N PHE A 119 20.36 1.97 1.35
CA PHE A 119 21.15 1.93 2.56
C PHE A 119 20.51 0.93 3.54
N ASP A 120 21.34 0.26 4.33
CA ASP A 120 20.85 -0.52 5.47
C ASP A 120 20.39 0.40 6.62
N PRO A 121 19.66 -0.13 7.62
CA PRO A 121 19.12 0.69 8.71
C PRO A 121 20.16 1.53 9.47
N GLY A 122 21.38 1.02 9.68
CA GLY A 122 22.44 1.76 10.37
C GLY A 122 22.97 2.90 9.52
N GLY A 123 23.13 2.69 8.21
CA GLY A 123 23.48 3.75 7.27
C GLY A 123 22.40 4.85 7.18
N ILE A 124 21.13 4.49 7.26
CA ILE A 124 20.01 5.45 7.29
C ILE A 124 20.07 6.27 8.59
N GLU A 125 20.23 5.63 9.74
CA GLU A 125 20.36 6.31 11.04
C GLU A 125 21.54 7.29 11.05
N ALA A 126 22.69 6.88 10.53
CA ALA A 126 23.87 7.71 10.40
C ALA A 126 23.62 8.95 9.52
N LEU A 127 23.02 8.75 8.34
CA LEU A 127 22.64 9.85 7.43
C LEU A 127 21.64 10.81 8.08
N VAL A 128 20.63 10.29 8.79
CA VAL A 128 19.64 11.10 9.52
C VAL A 128 20.34 11.92 10.61
N ALA A 129 21.23 11.31 11.40
CA ALA A 129 21.97 12.00 12.46
C ALA A 129 22.85 13.13 11.89
N TYR A 130 23.55 12.89 10.78
CA TYR A 130 24.35 13.91 10.11
C TYR A 130 23.51 15.05 9.53
N LEU A 131 22.45 14.74 8.78
CA LEU A 131 21.59 15.79 8.21
C LEU A 131 20.87 16.62 9.28
N THR A 132 20.58 16.03 10.42
CA THR A 132 20.00 16.73 11.58
C THR A 132 21.04 17.68 12.22
N SER A 133 22.32 17.30 12.28
CA SER A 133 23.38 18.15 12.83
C SER A 133 23.65 19.40 11.97
N LEU A 134 23.37 19.35 10.66
CA LEU A 134 23.53 20.48 9.74
C LEU A 134 22.40 21.52 9.83
N GLY A 135 21.17 21.12 10.16
CA GLY A 135 19.97 21.92 9.90
C GLY A 135 18.96 22.07 11.02
N GLY A 136 19.18 21.43 12.18
CA GLY A 136 18.27 21.51 13.33
C GLY A 136 17.08 20.54 13.27
N GLU A 137 16.21 20.64 14.28
CA GLU A 137 15.33 19.55 14.74
C GLU A 137 14.12 19.23 13.85
N GLY A 138 13.76 20.12 12.89
CA GLY A 138 12.66 19.91 11.92
C GLY A 138 11.45 19.14 12.47
N VAL A 139 10.86 18.25 11.67
CA VAL A 139 9.87 17.28 12.17
C VAL A 139 10.61 16.03 12.68
N PRO A 140 10.50 15.67 13.98
CA PRO A 140 11.14 14.48 14.53
C PRO A 140 10.48 13.20 14.03
N ILE A 141 11.22 12.09 14.03
CA ILE A 141 10.66 10.76 13.77
C ILE A 141 9.61 10.46 14.85
N PRO A 142 8.33 10.21 14.51
CA PRO A 142 7.30 10.00 15.51
C PRO A 142 7.49 8.69 16.26
N THR A 143 7.44 8.74 17.59
CA THR A 143 7.25 7.55 18.42
C THR A 143 5.77 7.16 18.35
N ILE A 144 5.48 5.93 17.96
CA ILE A 144 4.10 5.45 17.76
C ILE A 144 3.87 4.11 18.46
N ASP A 145 2.64 3.91 18.92
CA ASP A 145 2.13 2.63 19.40
C ASP A 145 0.77 2.31 18.74
N PRO A 146 0.76 1.73 17.52
CA PRO A 146 -0.49 1.35 16.86
C PRO A 146 -1.32 0.32 17.64
N ALA A 147 -0.78 -0.32 18.69
CA ALA A 147 -1.55 -1.21 19.54
C ALA A 147 -2.47 -0.45 20.50
N SER A 148 -2.09 0.77 20.89
CA SER A 148 -2.85 1.67 21.77
C SER A 148 -4.04 2.34 21.06
N GLY A 149 -3.93 2.54 19.74
CA GLY A 149 -4.90 3.28 18.95
C GLY A 149 -6.29 2.62 18.82
N ASP A 150 -7.31 3.42 18.57
CA ASP A 150 -8.68 2.97 18.33
C ASP A 150 -8.96 2.81 16.81
N LEU A 151 -9.47 1.64 16.41
CA LEU A 151 -9.74 1.34 15.00
C LEU A 151 -10.88 2.18 14.42
N SER A 152 -11.91 2.50 15.21
CA SER A 152 -13.06 3.27 14.76
C SER A 152 -12.70 4.75 14.59
N ASP A 153 -11.92 5.30 15.52
CA ASP A 153 -11.37 6.64 15.41
C ASP A 153 -10.41 6.74 14.23
N GLY A 154 -9.50 5.78 14.08
CA GLY A 154 -8.61 5.69 12.92
C GLY A 154 -9.37 5.63 11.59
N GLN A 155 -10.46 4.86 11.53
CA GLN A 155 -11.33 4.80 10.35
C GLN A 155 -11.96 6.15 10.04
N ARG A 156 -12.51 6.83 11.05
CA ARG A 156 -13.13 8.14 10.90
C ARG A 156 -12.11 9.15 10.38
N LEU A 157 -10.94 9.21 11.02
CA LEU A 157 -9.84 10.12 10.66
C LEU A 157 -9.34 9.86 9.24
N PHE A 158 -9.16 8.60 8.86
CA PHE A 158 -8.72 8.24 7.52
C PHE A 158 -9.75 8.65 6.46
N GLN A 159 -11.04 8.41 6.71
CA GLN A 159 -12.11 8.77 5.78
C GLN A 159 -12.23 10.29 5.59
N SER A 160 -12.09 11.07 6.66
CA SER A 160 -12.22 12.53 6.59
C SER A 160 -11.00 13.21 5.99
N ASN A 161 -9.79 12.67 6.21
CA ASN A 161 -8.54 13.38 5.89
C ASN A 161 -7.71 12.72 4.78
N CYS A 162 -7.72 11.39 4.67
CA CYS A 162 -6.77 10.64 3.84
C CYS A 162 -7.43 10.02 2.60
N ALA A 163 -8.64 9.50 2.74
CA ALA A 163 -9.41 8.85 1.69
C ALA A 163 -9.65 9.72 0.44
N PRO A 164 -9.79 11.06 0.52
CA PRO A 164 -9.90 11.90 -0.68
C PRO A 164 -8.73 11.74 -1.66
N CYS A 165 -7.54 11.38 -1.15
CA CYS A 165 -6.34 11.18 -1.96
C CYS A 165 -5.97 9.70 -2.10
N HIS A 166 -6.00 8.94 -1.01
CA HIS A 166 -5.55 7.54 -0.97
C HIS A 166 -6.67 6.53 -1.27
N GLY A 167 -7.90 7.00 -1.50
CA GLY A 167 -9.07 6.14 -1.67
C GLY A 167 -9.54 5.51 -0.35
N VAL A 168 -10.81 5.12 -0.27
CA VAL A 168 -11.41 4.57 0.96
C VAL A 168 -10.75 3.27 1.44
N ALA A 169 -10.23 2.47 0.52
CA ALA A 169 -9.50 1.23 0.82
C ALA A 169 -7.97 1.43 0.92
N GLY A 170 -7.48 2.66 0.78
CA GLY A 170 -6.05 2.95 0.86
C GLY A 170 -5.21 2.46 -0.34
N ASN A 171 -5.84 2.25 -1.50
CA ASN A 171 -5.18 1.80 -2.73
C ASN A 171 -4.39 2.89 -3.47
N GLY A 172 -4.53 4.15 -3.04
CA GLY A 172 -4.00 5.29 -3.78
C GLY A 172 -4.93 5.73 -4.91
N GLY A 173 -4.50 6.73 -5.66
CA GLY A 173 -5.31 7.33 -6.72
C GLY A 173 -4.66 8.54 -7.36
N ALA A 174 -5.22 8.97 -8.49
CA ALA A 174 -4.81 10.21 -9.13
C ALA A 174 -5.31 11.42 -8.31
N VAL A 175 -4.42 12.36 -8.03
CA VAL A 175 -4.72 13.61 -7.31
C VAL A 175 -4.22 14.77 -8.17
N GLY A 176 -5.12 15.31 -9.00
CA GLY A 176 -4.74 16.27 -10.04
C GLY A 176 -3.72 15.66 -11.00
N THR A 177 -2.52 16.24 -11.10
CA THR A 177 -1.39 15.72 -11.89
C THR A 177 -0.48 14.77 -11.11
N ALA A 178 -0.69 14.63 -9.79
CA ALA A 178 0.05 13.73 -8.92
C ALA A 178 -0.67 12.37 -8.79
N VAL A 179 0.02 11.38 -8.21
CA VAL A 179 -0.58 10.10 -7.83
C VAL A 179 -0.24 9.83 -6.38
N ALA A 180 -1.27 9.69 -5.56
CA ALA A 180 -1.15 9.23 -4.19
C ALA A 180 -0.82 7.72 -4.22
N PRO A 181 0.25 7.28 -3.54
CA PRO A 181 0.59 5.87 -3.46
C PRO A 181 -0.42 5.13 -2.60
N ALA A 182 -0.41 3.81 -2.72
CA ALA A 182 -1.16 2.97 -1.81
C ALA A 182 -0.51 2.96 -0.41
N VAL A 183 -1.34 2.92 0.63
CA VAL A 183 -0.87 3.00 2.03
C VAL A 183 -0.49 1.64 2.62
N HIS A 184 -0.85 0.56 1.92
CA HIS A 184 -0.65 -0.82 2.39
C HIS A 184 0.82 -1.26 2.41
N GLU A 185 1.71 -0.55 1.72
CA GLU A 185 3.13 -0.95 1.67
C GLU A 185 3.99 -0.28 2.76
N ALA A 186 3.52 0.80 3.40
CA ALA A 186 4.30 1.55 4.40
C ALA A 186 4.59 0.73 5.66
N THR A 187 5.66 0.96 6.40
CA THR A 187 5.71 0.51 7.80
C THR A 187 4.85 1.44 8.67
N ALA A 188 4.62 1.08 9.93
CA ALA A 188 3.90 1.95 10.86
C ALA A 188 4.61 3.31 11.00
N VAL A 189 5.94 3.29 11.18
CA VAL A 189 6.77 4.49 11.29
C VAL A 189 6.71 5.31 10.01
N GLN A 190 6.86 4.69 8.84
CA GLN A 190 6.76 5.41 7.56
C GLN A 190 5.40 6.05 7.33
N ALA A 191 4.32 5.41 7.78
CA ALA A 191 2.99 6.00 7.73
C ALA A 191 2.90 7.22 8.65
N ALA A 192 3.42 7.12 9.86
CA ALA A 192 3.43 8.22 10.83
C ALA A 192 4.28 9.41 10.35
N GLU A 193 5.48 9.15 9.84
CA GLU A 193 6.35 10.17 9.25
C GLU A 193 5.64 10.88 8.10
N ALA A 194 5.07 10.12 7.16
CA ALA A 194 4.35 10.69 6.02
C ALA A 194 3.22 11.64 6.48
N VAL A 195 2.48 11.25 7.52
CA VAL A 195 1.42 12.08 8.10
C VAL A 195 2.01 13.36 8.71
N ARG A 196 3.08 13.27 9.49
CA ARG A 196 3.66 14.42 10.18
C ARG A 196 4.32 15.42 9.24
N TYR A 197 5.18 14.97 8.32
CA TYR A 197 5.97 15.90 7.50
C TYR A 197 5.34 16.23 6.13
N GLY A 198 4.49 15.36 5.58
CA GLY A 198 3.78 15.61 4.30
C GLY A 198 4.63 15.43 3.02
N PRO A 199 4.82 14.20 2.50
CA PRO A 199 5.55 13.95 1.26
C PRO A 199 4.93 14.57 0.02
N GLY A 200 5.72 15.33 -0.74
CA GLY A 200 5.38 15.77 -2.09
C GLY A 200 4.23 16.77 -2.09
N THR A 201 3.02 16.31 -2.44
CA THR A 201 1.80 17.14 -2.44
C THR A 201 0.87 16.80 -1.26
N MET A 202 1.24 15.81 -0.44
CA MET A 202 0.51 15.49 0.77
C MET A 202 0.74 16.59 1.81
N PRO A 203 -0.32 17.21 2.36
CA PRO A 203 -0.15 18.23 3.39
C PRO A 203 0.41 17.60 4.68
N PRO A 204 1.20 18.35 5.48
CA PRO A 204 1.63 17.90 6.81
C PRO A 204 0.48 18.00 7.82
N PHE A 205 0.39 17.01 8.70
CA PHE A 205 -0.56 16.95 9.80
C PHE A 205 0.20 16.94 11.13
N GLY A 206 0.47 18.13 11.66
CA GLY A 206 1.11 18.31 12.96
C GLY A 206 0.23 17.87 14.14
N PRO A 207 0.80 17.82 15.37
CA PRO A 207 0.10 17.43 16.59
C PRO A 207 -1.14 18.29 16.89
N GLU A 208 -1.16 19.51 16.36
CA GLU A 208 -2.27 20.47 16.49
C GLU A 208 -3.52 20.05 15.70
N ILE A 209 -3.35 19.25 14.64
CA ILE A 209 -4.41 18.81 13.74
C ILE A 209 -4.79 17.36 14.03
N LEU A 210 -3.79 16.51 14.23
CA LEU A 210 -3.94 15.11 14.63
C LEU A 210 -3.05 14.89 15.86
N SER A 211 -3.63 14.63 17.02
CA SER A 211 -2.83 14.33 18.22
C SER A 211 -2.00 13.06 18.04
N ASP A 212 -1.09 12.75 18.97
CA ASP A 212 -0.31 11.50 18.89
C ASP A 212 -1.22 10.26 19.05
N ASP A 213 -2.27 10.35 19.89
CA ASP A 213 -3.28 9.29 20.02
C ASP A 213 -4.10 9.10 18.72
N ASP A 214 -4.41 10.21 18.04
CA ASP A 214 -5.05 10.18 16.72
C ASP A 214 -4.13 9.55 15.67
N LEU A 215 -2.83 9.83 15.75
CA LEU A 215 -1.83 9.26 14.86
C LEU A 215 -1.72 7.74 15.05
N ASP A 216 -1.67 7.27 16.29
CA ASP A 216 -1.67 5.84 16.61
C ASP A 216 -2.92 5.14 16.08
N SER A 217 -4.10 5.75 16.29
CA SER A 217 -5.38 5.27 15.77
C SER A 217 -5.40 5.23 14.24
N LEU A 218 -4.93 6.29 13.58
CA LEU A 218 -4.85 6.39 12.12
C LEU A 218 -3.90 5.36 11.52
N VAL A 219 -2.70 5.20 12.10
CA VAL A 219 -1.71 4.22 11.65
C VAL A 219 -2.26 2.81 11.85
N ARG A 220 -2.87 2.51 13.02
CA ARG A 220 -3.53 1.24 13.28
C ARG A 220 -4.58 0.92 12.21
N TYR A 221 -5.42 1.89 11.85
CA TYR A 221 -6.40 1.69 10.79
C TYR A 221 -5.75 1.46 9.41
N SER A 222 -4.67 2.18 9.07
CA SER A 222 -3.94 1.97 7.81
C SER A 222 -3.30 0.57 7.71
N LEU A 223 -2.87 0.02 8.85
CA LEU A 223 -2.35 -1.35 8.93
C LEU A 223 -3.50 -2.36 8.79
N PHE A 224 -4.64 -2.09 9.43
CA PHE A 224 -5.84 -2.91 9.31
C PHE A 224 -6.35 -3.03 7.87
N LEU A 225 -6.27 -1.97 7.06
CA LEU A 225 -6.70 -2.01 5.64
C LEU A 225 -5.99 -3.09 4.80
N ARG A 226 -4.82 -3.57 5.22
CA ARG A 226 -4.03 -4.62 4.54
C ARG A 226 -4.62 -6.00 4.73
N THR A 227 -5.24 -6.21 5.88
CA THR A 227 -5.74 -7.53 6.33
C THR A 227 -7.26 -7.56 6.43
N ALA A 228 -7.94 -6.43 6.24
CA ALA A 228 -9.38 -6.38 6.16
C ALA A 228 -9.86 -7.40 5.12
N GLU A 229 -10.93 -8.14 5.43
CA GLU A 229 -11.53 -9.13 4.54
C GLU A 229 -12.62 -8.48 3.67
N ASP A 230 -13.01 -9.15 2.58
CA ASP A 230 -14.12 -8.74 1.71
C ASP A 230 -15.38 -9.58 2.02
N PRO A 231 -16.20 -9.20 3.02
CA PRO A 231 -17.33 -10.03 3.46
C PRO A 231 -18.40 -10.24 2.37
N GLY A 232 -18.41 -9.40 1.32
CA GLY A 232 -19.33 -9.47 0.19
C GLY A 232 -18.87 -10.35 -0.98
N GLY A 233 -17.76 -11.08 -0.87
CA GLY A 233 -17.22 -11.93 -1.92
C GLY A 233 -15.97 -11.33 -2.57
N LEU A 234 -15.92 -11.28 -3.91
CA LEU A 234 -14.74 -10.79 -4.61
C LEU A 234 -14.56 -9.28 -4.39
N GLY A 235 -13.46 -8.85 -3.76
CA GLY A 235 -13.17 -7.43 -3.54
C GLY A 235 -12.82 -6.62 -4.80
N LEU A 236 -12.59 -7.27 -5.95
CA LEU A 236 -12.27 -6.63 -7.25
C LEU A 236 -11.18 -5.54 -7.16
N GLY A 237 -10.17 -5.76 -6.31
CA GLY A 237 -9.09 -4.80 -6.08
C GLY A 237 -9.50 -3.55 -5.27
N ARG A 238 -10.70 -3.53 -4.68
CA ARG A 238 -11.24 -2.45 -3.82
C ARG A 238 -11.17 -1.07 -4.46
N THR A 239 -11.33 -1.03 -5.78
CA THR A 239 -11.32 0.17 -6.62
C THR A 239 -12.70 0.83 -6.71
N GLY A 240 -13.72 0.18 -6.15
CA GLY A 240 -15.06 0.72 -5.96
C GLY A 240 -15.99 0.57 -7.17
N PRO A 241 -16.99 1.45 -7.32
CA PRO A 241 -18.17 1.20 -8.16
C PRO A 241 -17.87 1.14 -9.65
N ILE A 242 -16.71 1.65 -10.10
CA ILE A 242 -16.34 1.62 -11.52
C ILE A 242 -16.02 0.19 -11.96
N VAL A 243 -15.15 -0.50 -11.23
CA VAL A 243 -14.78 -1.88 -11.56
C VAL A 243 -15.94 -2.83 -11.28
N GLU A 244 -16.66 -2.62 -10.18
CA GLU A 244 -17.90 -3.35 -9.88
C GLU A 244 -18.93 -3.18 -11.00
N GLY A 245 -19.13 -1.96 -11.50
CA GLY A 245 -20.03 -1.67 -12.61
C GLY A 245 -19.59 -2.34 -13.92
N PHE A 246 -18.29 -2.36 -14.21
CA PHE A 246 -17.77 -3.05 -15.39
C PHE A 246 -17.96 -4.56 -15.32
N VAL A 247 -17.75 -5.17 -14.14
CA VAL A 247 -18.01 -6.60 -13.91
C VAL A 247 -19.52 -6.88 -13.99
N ALA A 248 -20.36 -6.04 -13.39
CA ALA A 248 -21.81 -6.17 -13.47
C ALA A 248 -22.31 -6.07 -14.92
N LEU A 249 -21.71 -5.20 -15.75
CA LEU A 249 -22.04 -5.07 -17.16
C LEU A 249 -21.55 -6.25 -17.99
N LEU A 250 -20.29 -6.67 -17.86
CA LEU A 250 -19.77 -7.75 -18.72
C LEU A 250 -20.26 -9.12 -18.29
N VAL A 251 -20.22 -9.40 -16.99
CA VAL A 251 -20.58 -10.71 -16.44
C VAL A 251 -22.07 -10.75 -16.12
N GLY A 252 -22.56 -9.79 -15.33
CA GLY A 252 -23.96 -9.78 -14.90
C GLY A 252 -24.95 -9.66 -16.06
N LEU A 253 -24.82 -8.62 -16.89
CA LEU A 253 -25.68 -8.45 -18.07
C LEU A 253 -25.40 -9.52 -19.13
N GLY A 254 -24.13 -9.93 -19.32
CA GLY A 254 -23.79 -11.02 -20.25
C GLY A 254 -24.51 -12.33 -19.91
N VAL A 255 -24.45 -12.76 -18.64
CA VAL A 255 -25.18 -13.94 -18.14
C VAL A 255 -26.69 -13.75 -18.30
N THR A 256 -27.21 -12.56 -17.97
CA THR A 256 -28.64 -12.26 -18.11
C THR A 256 -29.11 -12.39 -19.56
N LEU A 257 -28.36 -11.85 -20.54
CA LEU A 257 -28.68 -11.95 -21.96
C LEU A 257 -28.61 -13.40 -22.48
N LEU A 258 -27.67 -14.20 -21.98
CA LEU A 258 -27.59 -15.63 -22.32
C LEU A 258 -28.82 -16.41 -21.81
N ILE A 259 -29.27 -16.11 -20.59
CA ILE A 259 -30.49 -16.70 -20.01
C ILE A 259 -31.72 -16.28 -20.82
N VAL A 260 -31.88 -15.00 -21.15
CA VAL A 260 -33.00 -14.52 -21.98
C VAL A 260 -33.00 -15.21 -23.34
N ARG A 261 -31.83 -15.34 -23.97
CA ARG A 261 -31.69 -16.02 -25.26
C ARG A 261 -31.99 -17.51 -25.20
N SER A 262 -31.66 -18.19 -24.10
CA SER A 262 -31.92 -19.63 -23.97
C SER A 262 -33.42 -19.90 -23.79
N ILE A 263 -34.11 -19.09 -22.98
CA ILE A 263 -35.56 -19.16 -22.79
C ILE A 263 -36.31 -18.81 -24.09
N GLY A 264 -35.88 -17.78 -24.82
CA GLY A 264 -36.53 -17.37 -26.06
C GLY A 264 -36.34 -18.34 -27.24
N ARG A 265 -35.45 -19.33 -27.14
CA ARG A 265 -35.23 -20.35 -28.17
C ARG A 265 -36.03 -21.63 -27.96
N THR A 266 -36.60 -21.81 -26.77
CA THR A 266 -37.37 -23.01 -26.41
C THR A 266 -38.88 -22.86 -26.61
N THR A 267 -39.33 -21.67 -27.04
CA THR A 267 -40.70 -21.36 -27.50
C THR A 267 -40.74 -21.20 -29.01
#